data_AF-G0UWY9-F1
#
_entry.id   AF-G0UWY9-F1
#
_cell.length_a   1.000
_cell.length_b   1.000
_cell.length_c   1.000
_cell.angle_alpha   90.00
_cell.angle_beta   90.00
_cell.angle_gamma   90.00
#
_symmetry.space_group_name_H-M   'P 1'
#
loop_
_entity.id
_entity.type
_entity.pdbx_description
1 polymer ?
#
loop_
_entity_poly.entity_id
_entity_poly.type
_entity_poly.pdbx_seq_one_letter_code
_entity_poly.pdbx_strand_id
1 'polypeptide(L)'
;MSLMRSDLRVFVSLKTFTHTHFSFKSTPLPFLNSRYASLHYTSFDSFGAFQISSRWHTPVTLIALLHILLFCFPLFTFITGLFTALVVSCACVTMGDPLVVQLEKDFRAIEQSDPSLADGFRVVYDREIPCEMRAAENSGDGSLEGIRVKVLTLGDSQSLVALRVEVTSECDLFFHQTCVINHVGFLRLREHQSLVCDFADFLMTFLKMLNRCIKEPQRFLMVFIVGADGASKMEFVENLEYKLINVLSLPFRASTEVVVKEQISYRYSALRARLAILTTQLKTTNIACNKLH
;
A
#
# COMPACT_ATOMS: atom_id res chain seq x y z
N MET A 1 -30.11 -32.99 31.82
CA MET A 1 -30.10 -31.72 32.58
C MET A 1 -28.88 -30.94 32.10
N SER A 2 -28.94 -30.17 31.02
CA SER A 2 -29.54 -28.82 30.87
C SER A 2 -28.84 -27.75 31.71
N LEU A 3 -27.99 -26.93 31.05
CA LEU A 3 -28.12 -25.46 30.84
C LEU A 3 -26.73 -24.92 30.40
N MET A 4 -26.49 -24.49 29.15
CA MET A 4 -26.92 -23.27 28.43
C MET A 4 -26.31 -21.95 28.93
N ARG A 5 -25.47 -21.34 28.07
CA ARG A 5 -25.38 -19.90 27.69
C ARG A 5 -24.17 -19.72 26.75
N SER A 6 -24.14 -18.95 25.67
CA SER A 6 -25.13 -18.32 24.79
C SER A 6 -24.31 -17.52 23.77
N ASP A 7 -24.21 -17.99 22.53
CA ASP A 7 -23.58 -17.26 21.41
C ASP A 7 -24.64 -16.46 20.66
N LEU A 8 -24.44 -15.14 20.55
CA LEU A 8 -25.13 -14.29 19.59
C LEU A 8 -24.46 -14.43 18.22
N ARG A 9 -25.12 -15.10 17.27
CA ARG A 9 -24.82 -15.01 15.84
C ARG A 9 -25.83 -14.10 15.16
N VAL A 10 -25.35 -13.04 14.54
CA VAL A 10 -26.10 -12.23 13.59
C VAL A 10 -26.13 -12.99 12.26
N PHE A 11 -27.32 -13.44 11.88
CA PHE A 11 -27.63 -14.00 10.56
C PHE A 11 -27.78 -12.86 9.55
N VAL A 12 -26.99 -12.89 8.47
CA VAL A 12 -27.40 -12.27 7.20
C VAL A 12 -27.54 -13.39 6.19
N SER A 13 -28.80 -13.62 5.83
CA SER A 13 -29.26 -14.58 4.82
C SER A 13 -29.13 -13.94 3.44
N LEU A 14 -28.49 -14.64 2.50
CA LEU A 14 -28.74 -14.42 1.08
C LEU A 14 -28.89 -15.78 0.40
N LYS A 15 -30.11 -15.93 -0.14
CA LYS A 15 -30.68 -17.12 -0.76
C LYS A 15 -29.90 -17.58 -2.00
N THR A 16 -29.75 -18.90 -2.06
CA THR A 16 -29.89 -19.77 -3.24
C THR A 16 -30.30 -19.09 -4.55
N PHE A 17 -29.49 -19.25 -5.60
CA PHE A 17 -29.97 -19.26 -6.98
C PHE A 17 -29.50 -20.53 -7.68
N THR A 18 -30.48 -21.25 -8.21
CA THR A 18 -30.43 -22.58 -8.81
C THR A 18 -29.92 -22.54 -10.25
N HIS A 19 -29.29 -23.65 -10.64
CA HIS A 19 -29.02 -24.11 -12.00
C HIS A 19 -30.01 -23.62 -13.07
N THR A 20 -29.49 -23.01 -14.13
CA THR A 20 -30.08 -23.11 -15.48
C THR A 20 -28.98 -23.29 -16.52
N HIS A 21 -29.06 -24.42 -17.21
CA HIS A 21 -28.36 -24.74 -18.45
C HIS A 21 -28.68 -23.69 -19.52
N PHE A 22 -27.68 -23.07 -20.14
CA PHE A 22 -27.84 -22.42 -21.44
C PHE A 22 -26.74 -22.88 -22.39
N SER A 23 -27.18 -23.61 -23.41
CA SER A 23 -26.40 -24.05 -24.57
C SER A 23 -26.52 -22.96 -25.64
N PHE A 24 -25.39 -22.49 -26.18
CA PHE A 24 -25.40 -21.72 -27.42
C PHE A 24 -24.45 -22.36 -28.44
N LYS A 25 -25.06 -22.79 -29.54
CA LYS A 25 -24.42 -23.35 -30.73
C LYS A 25 -23.66 -22.26 -31.48
N SER A 26 -22.51 -22.68 -32.00
CA SER A 26 -21.65 -22.01 -32.98
C SER A 26 -22.32 -21.76 -34.33
N THR A 27 -21.98 -20.64 -34.98
CA THR A 27 -21.68 -20.60 -36.43
C THR A 27 -20.70 -19.44 -36.74
N PRO A 28 -19.72 -19.63 -37.64
CA PRO A 28 -18.73 -18.62 -38.05
C PRO A 28 -19.10 -17.95 -39.37
N LEU A 29 -18.49 -16.80 -39.75
CA LEU A 29 -18.34 -16.29 -41.14
C LEU A 29 -17.44 -15.01 -41.16
N PRO A 30 -16.96 -14.49 -42.32
CA PRO A 30 -15.51 -14.43 -42.61
C PRO A 30 -14.93 -13.03 -42.95
N PHE A 31 -13.60 -13.02 -43.16
CA PHE A 31 -12.71 -12.08 -43.89
C PHE A 31 -13.30 -10.85 -44.60
N LEU A 32 -12.69 -9.67 -44.36
CA LEU A 32 -12.05 -8.87 -45.43
C LEU A 32 -11.16 -7.72 -44.90
N ASN A 33 -9.97 -7.66 -45.53
CA ASN A 33 -8.95 -6.61 -45.61
C ASN A 33 -9.38 -5.14 -45.39
N SER A 34 -8.54 -4.37 -44.69
CA SER A 34 -8.16 -3.03 -45.15
C SER A 34 -6.85 -2.55 -44.51
N ARG A 35 -5.93 -2.08 -45.37
CA ARG A 35 -4.72 -1.31 -45.04
C ARG A 35 -5.15 0.10 -44.60
N TYR A 36 -4.46 0.71 -43.64
CA TYR A 36 -3.70 1.97 -43.83
C TYR A 36 -3.17 2.53 -42.49
N ALA A 37 -1.91 2.98 -42.55
CA ALA A 37 -1.28 4.13 -41.89
C ALA A 37 -1.15 4.20 -40.35
N SER A 38 0.01 3.72 -39.89
CA SER A 38 1.03 4.43 -39.10
C SER A 38 0.71 5.84 -38.57
N LEU A 39 0.80 6.01 -37.25
CA LEU A 39 1.20 7.25 -36.59
C LEU A 39 2.22 6.92 -35.49
N HIS A 40 3.45 7.33 -35.75
CA HIS A 40 4.56 7.34 -34.80
C HIS A 40 4.31 8.40 -33.72
N TYR A 41 4.39 8.01 -32.45
CA TYR A 41 4.63 8.92 -31.33
C TYR A 41 6.13 8.92 -31.05
N THR A 42 6.78 10.07 -31.21
CA THR A 42 8.16 10.29 -30.74
C THR A 42 8.17 11.40 -29.70
N SER A 43 8.93 11.12 -28.66
CA SER A 43 9.25 11.90 -27.48
C SER A 43 9.86 13.27 -27.79
N PHE A 44 9.49 14.28 -27.01
CA PHE A 44 10.14 15.59 -26.97
C PHE A 44 10.73 15.81 -25.57
N ASP A 45 12.03 15.51 -25.45
CA ASP A 45 12.92 16.01 -24.43
C ASP A 45 14.00 16.82 -25.16
N SER A 46 14.23 18.07 -24.76
CA SER A 46 15.54 18.77 -24.83
C SER A 46 15.43 20.20 -24.32
N PHE A 47 15.99 20.43 -23.13
CA PHE A 47 16.37 21.72 -22.60
C PHE A 47 17.52 22.31 -23.42
N GLY A 48 17.31 23.46 -24.05
CA GLY A 48 18.34 24.25 -24.71
C GLY A 48 18.72 25.47 -23.87
N ALA A 49 19.99 25.53 -23.47
CA ALA A 49 20.62 26.67 -22.83
C ALA A 49 20.68 27.88 -23.80
N PHE A 50 20.39 29.09 -23.31
CA PHE A 50 20.56 30.32 -24.07
C PHE A 50 21.46 31.30 -23.29
N GLN A 51 22.62 31.59 -23.88
CA GLN A 51 23.56 32.62 -23.44
C GLN A 51 22.97 34.02 -23.68
N ILE A 52 23.15 34.91 -22.72
CA ILE A 52 22.84 36.34 -22.84
C ILE A 52 24.12 37.05 -23.29
N SER A 53 24.06 37.68 -24.47
CA SER A 53 25.05 38.66 -24.94
C SER A 53 24.47 40.07 -24.84
N SER A 54 25.29 40.98 -24.34
CA SER A 54 25.02 42.40 -24.11
C SER A 54 25.01 43.23 -25.41
N ARG A 55 24.04 44.14 -25.57
CA ARG A 55 24.28 45.44 -26.22
C ARG A 55 23.18 46.47 -25.93
N TRP A 56 23.64 47.69 -25.66
CA TRP A 56 22.91 48.89 -25.25
C TRP A 56 22.06 49.50 -26.38
N HIS A 57 20.91 50.13 -26.04
CA HIS A 57 20.53 51.47 -26.55
C HIS A 57 19.31 52.10 -25.82
N THR A 58 19.59 53.27 -25.21
CA THR A 58 18.77 54.50 -24.99
C THR A 58 17.51 54.54 -24.09
N PRO A 59 17.35 55.58 -23.24
CA PRO A 59 16.21 55.76 -22.32
C PRO A 59 15.28 56.90 -22.78
N VAL A 60 14.16 56.61 -23.45
CA VAL A 60 13.12 57.64 -23.69
C VAL A 60 11.69 57.14 -23.48
N THR A 61 11.47 55.85 -23.22
CA THR A 61 10.10 55.29 -23.09
C THR A 61 9.58 55.14 -21.66
N LEU A 62 10.36 55.52 -20.64
CA LEU A 62 9.96 55.32 -19.23
C LEU A 62 9.04 56.41 -18.65
N ILE A 63 8.90 57.57 -19.31
CA ILE A 63 8.15 58.72 -18.77
C ILE A 63 6.65 58.66 -19.17
N ALA A 64 6.31 57.95 -20.26
CA ALA A 64 4.93 57.84 -20.72
C ALA A 64 4.07 56.82 -19.94
N LEU A 65 4.70 55.86 -19.26
CA LEU A 65 4.00 54.84 -18.46
C LEU A 65 3.74 55.27 -17.01
N LEU A 66 4.42 56.31 -16.53
CA LEU A 66 4.26 56.81 -15.15
C LEU A 66 3.02 57.70 -14.98
N HIS A 67 2.49 58.29 -16.06
CA HIS A 67 1.32 59.17 -16.00
C HIS A 67 -0.02 58.45 -15.99
N ILE A 68 -0.08 57.18 -16.41
CA ILE A 68 -1.33 56.39 -16.43
C ILE A 68 -1.60 55.74 -15.06
N LEU A 69 -0.57 55.56 -14.22
CA LEU A 69 -0.71 54.97 -12.88
C LEU A 69 -1.16 55.97 -11.80
N LEU A 70 -1.16 57.28 -12.07
CA LEU A 70 -1.46 58.31 -11.08
C LEU A 70 -2.94 58.75 -11.02
N PHE A 71 -3.82 58.23 -11.89
CA PHE A 71 -5.23 58.62 -11.93
C PHE A 71 -6.24 57.59 -11.38
N CYS A 72 -5.78 56.45 -10.87
CA CYS A 72 -6.66 55.40 -10.29
C CYS A 72 -6.55 55.25 -8.76
N PHE A 73 -6.12 56.29 -8.05
CA PHE A 73 -5.74 56.20 -6.64
C PHE A 73 -6.78 56.52 -5.53
N PRO A 74 -8.12 56.53 -5.77
CA PRO A 74 -9.05 56.50 -4.63
C PRO A 74 -9.87 55.20 -4.50
N LEU A 75 -9.77 54.22 -5.42
CA LEU A 75 -10.52 52.95 -5.30
C LEU A 75 -9.71 51.78 -4.74
N PHE A 76 -8.39 51.89 -4.62
CA PHE A 76 -7.51 50.76 -4.25
C PHE A 76 -7.36 50.56 -2.73
N THR A 77 -7.69 51.58 -1.93
CA THR A 77 -7.61 51.54 -0.46
C THR A 77 -8.79 50.82 0.20
N PHE A 78 -9.91 50.60 -0.51
CA PHE A 78 -11.06 49.88 0.03
C PHE A 78 -10.97 48.35 -0.20
N ILE A 79 -10.29 47.92 -1.26
CA ILE A 79 -10.14 46.49 -1.61
C ILE A 79 -8.99 45.83 -0.83
N THR A 80 -7.94 46.59 -0.51
CA THR A 80 -6.79 46.09 0.26
C THR A 80 -7.12 45.82 1.73
N GLY A 81 -8.02 46.60 2.34
CA GLY A 81 -8.49 46.36 3.71
C GLY A 81 -9.35 45.10 3.87
N LEU A 82 -10.20 44.81 2.88
CA LEU A 82 -11.05 43.61 2.88
C LEU A 82 -10.23 42.33 2.63
N PHE A 83 -9.18 42.42 1.79
CA PHE A 83 -8.27 41.30 1.55
C PHE A 83 -7.38 40.98 2.76
N THR A 84 -6.91 41.98 3.52
CA THR A 84 -6.17 41.71 4.77
C THR A 84 -7.06 41.09 5.85
N ALA A 85 -8.35 41.46 5.94
CA ALA A 85 -9.26 40.84 6.89
C ALA A 85 -9.63 39.39 6.50
N LEU A 86 -9.78 39.10 5.21
CA LEU A 86 -10.04 37.73 4.74
C LEU A 86 -8.81 36.82 4.85
N VAL A 87 -7.60 37.34 4.59
CA VAL A 87 -6.35 36.57 4.72
C VAL A 87 -5.99 36.31 6.18
N VAL A 88 -6.29 37.23 7.10
CA VAL A 88 -6.08 37.00 8.55
C VAL A 88 -7.10 35.99 9.12
N SER A 89 -8.32 35.93 8.59
CA SER A 89 -9.30 34.90 8.96
C SER A 89 -8.94 33.51 8.38
N CYS A 90 -8.35 33.47 7.18
CA CYS A 90 -7.95 32.23 6.53
C CYS A 90 -6.61 31.65 7.07
N ALA A 91 -5.72 32.49 7.60
CA ALA A 91 -4.48 32.06 8.25
C ALA A 91 -4.70 31.40 9.64
N CYS A 92 -5.90 31.52 10.23
CA CYS A 92 -6.21 30.91 11.52
C CYS A 92 -6.65 29.43 11.41
N VAL A 93 -6.87 28.92 10.19
CA VAL A 93 -7.37 27.55 9.97
C VAL A 93 -6.26 26.50 9.77
N THR A 94 -4.98 26.91 9.73
CA THR A 94 -3.84 25.98 9.54
C THR A 94 -2.86 25.94 10.71
N MET A 95 -3.25 26.42 11.90
CA MET A 95 -2.56 26.01 13.11
C MET A 95 -3.08 24.63 13.50
N GLY A 96 -2.42 23.57 13.02
CA GLY A 96 -2.66 22.22 13.53
C GLY A 96 -2.59 22.24 15.05
N ASP A 97 -3.62 21.70 15.71
CA ASP A 97 -3.70 21.64 17.17
C ASP A 97 -2.34 21.21 17.75
N PRO A 98 -1.74 21.98 18.69
CA PRO A 98 -0.39 21.68 19.21
C PRO A 98 -0.32 20.28 19.83
N LEU A 99 -1.45 19.78 20.33
CA LEU A 99 -1.62 18.40 20.81
C LEU A 99 -1.52 17.38 19.68
N VAL A 100 -2.11 17.63 18.51
CA VAL A 100 -2.02 16.74 17.35
C VAL A 100 -0.59 16.68 16.84
N VAL A 101 0.10 17.82 16.76
CA VAL A 101 1.52 17.88 16.35
C VAL A 101 2.42 17.09 17.30
N GLN A 102 2.18 17.20 18.61
CA GLN A 102 2.92 16.41 19.59
C GLN A 102 2.64 14.91 19.46
N LEU A 103 1.37 14.52 19.31
CA LEU A 103 0.99 13.12 19.13
C LEU A 103 1.56 12.52 17.83
N GLU A 104 1.64 13.30 16.75
CA GLU A 104 2.29 12.89 15.50
C GLU A 104 3.79 12.66 15.68
N LYS A 105 4.46 13.51 16.48
CA LYS A 105 5.87 13.32 16.82
C LYS A 105 6.09 12.05 17.64
N ASP A 106 5.23 11.82 18.64
CA ASP A 106 5.27 10.62 19.47
C ASP A 106 5.00 9.36 18.63
N PHE A 107 4.06 9.44 17.68
CA PHE A 107 3.77 8.35 16.74
C PHE A 107 4.97 8.02 15.84
N ARG A 108 5.66 9.02 15.28
CA ARG A 108 6.88 8.79 14.47
C ARG A 108 8.00 8.16 15.28
N ALA A 109 8.15 8.54 16.56
CA ALA A 109 9.14 7.92 17.44
C ALA A 109 8.83 6.43 17.68
N ILE A 110 7.54 6.08 17.80
CA ILE A 110 7.12 4.69 17.91
C ILE A 110 7.42 3.94 16.61
N GLU A 111 7.11 4.48 15.43
CA GLU A 111 7.43 3.84 14.13
C GLU A 111 8.92 3.56 13.95
N GLN A 112 9.79 4.43 14.46
CA GLN A 112 11.25 4.22 14.43
C GLN A 112 11.71 3.10 15.38
N SER A 113 10.89 2.75 16.38
CA SER A 113 11.13 1.64 17.30
C SER A 113 10.54 0.31 16.84
N ASP A 114 10.11 0.20 15.58
CA ASP A 114 9.62 -1.06 15.02
C ASP A 114 10.71 -2.15 15.13
N PRO A 115 10.47 -3.25 15.87
CA PRO A 115 11.44 -4.36 15.98
C PRO A 115 11.74 -4.99 14.62
N SER A 116 10.86 -4.84 13.63
CA SER A 116 11.14 -5.27 12.25
C SER A 116 12.25 -4.42 11.58
N LEU A 117 12.56 -3.22 12.05
CA LEU A 117 13.65 -2.40 11.47
C LEU A 117 15.03 -2.71 12.08
N ALA A 118 15.09 -3.64 13.04
CA ALA A 118 16.34 -4.13 13.59
C ALA A 118 17.26 -4.68 12.48
N ASP A 119 18.56 -4.69 12.74
CA ASP A 119 19.62 -5.21 11.86
C ASP A 119 19.80 -4.48 10.51
N GLY A 120 19.23 -3.29 10.36
CA GLY A 120 19.39 -2.46 9.16
C GLY A 120 18.46 -2.82 8.00
N PHE A 121 17.43 -3.62 8.26
CA PHE A 121 16.39 -3.91 7.28
C PHE A 121 15.53 -2.67 7.00
N ARG A 122 15.17 -2.48 5.73
CA ARG A 122 14.18 -1.46 5.31
C ARG A 122 12.92 -2.13 4.78
N VAL A 123 11.76 -1.59 5.16
CA VAL A 123 10.46 -2.04 4.64
C VAL A 123 10.31 -1.54 3.21
N VAL A 124 10.04 -2.45 2.27
CA VAL A 124 9.75 -2.13 0.86
C VAL A 124 8.31 -2.43 0.47
N TYR A 125 7.60 -3.21 1.29
CA TYR A 125 6.20 -3.54 1.09
C TYR A 125 5.53 -3.81 2.44
N ASP A 126 4.34 -3.26 2.64
CA ASP A 126 3.51 -3.52 3.81
C ASP A 126 2.05 -3.36 3.39
N ARG A 127 1.36 -4.48 3.16
CA ARG A 127 -0.06 -4.51 2.76
C ARG A 127 -0.75 -5.75 3.28
N GLU A 128 -2.06 -5.62 3.44
CA GLU A 128 -2.97 -6.74 3.68
C GLU A 128 -3.35 -7.42 2.36
N ILE A 129 -3.31 -8.75 2.34
CA ILE A 129 -3.52 -9.58 1.15
C ILE A 129 -4.53 -10.68 1.50
N PRO A 130 -5.56 -10.90 0.65
CA PRO A 130 -6.47 -12.02 0.83
C PRO A 130 -5.72 -13.34 0.69
N CYS A 131 -5.79 -14.18 1.71
CA CYS A 131 -5.08 -15.43 1.79
C CYS A 131 -5.99 -16.56 2.26
N GLU A 132 -5.89 -17.71 1.61
CA GLU A 132 -6.54 -18.92 2.08
C GLU A 132 -5.67 -19.62 3.13
N MET A 133 -6.15 -19.65 4.37
CA MET A 133 -5.48 -20.31 5.49
C MET A 133 -5.87 -21.79 5.54
N ARG A 134 -4.86 -22.67 5.48
CA ARG A 134 -5.04 -24.13 5.56
C ARG A 134 -4.19 -24.71 6.68
N ALA A 135 -4.73 -25.66 7.42
CA ALA A 135 -3.94 -26.47 8.34
C ALA A 135 -3.33 -27.65 7.58
N ALA A 136 -2.08 -28.01 7.88
CA ALA A 136 -1.38 -29.10 7.18
C ALA A 136 -2.09 -30.46 7.26
N GLU A 137 -2.87 -30.70 8.32
CA GLU A 137 -3.58 -31.96 8.56
C GLU A 137 -4.99 -31.98 7.96
N ASN A 138 -5.55 -30.81 7.62
CA ASN A 138 -6.91 -30.70 7.09
C ASN A 138 -6.85 -30.34 5.60
N SER A 139 -7.13 -31.33 4.75
CA SER A 139 -7.41 -31.15 3.32
C SER A 139 -8.75 -30.46 3.03
N GLY A 140 -9.37 -29.84 4.03
CA GLY A 140 -10.66 -29.15 3.92
C GLY A 140 -10.52 -27.74 3.34
N ASP A 141 -11.66 -27.14 2.99
CA ASP A 141 -11.74 -25.76 2.52
C ASP A 141 -11.09 -24.82 3.55
N GLY A 142 -10.04 -24.11 3.13
CA GLY A 142 -9.37 -23.15 3.99
C GLY A 142 -10.24 -21.92 4.25
N SER A 143 -9.95 -21.19 5.33
CA SER A 143 -10.63 -19.92 5.60
C SER A 143 -9.94 -18.79 4.85
N LEU A 144 -10.71 -18.00 4.09
CA LEU A 144 -10.19 -16.78 3.47
C LEU A 144 -10.05 -15.68 4.53
N GLU A 145 -8.82 -15.22 4.73
CA GLU A 145 -8.48 -14.20 5.72
C GLU A 145 -7.59 -13.12 5.09
N GLY A 146 -7.75 -11.87 5.54
CA GLY A 146 -6.82 -10.80 5.24
C GLY A 146 -5.54 -10.94 6.08
N ILE A 147 -4.42 -11.23 5.44
CA ILE A 147 -3.13 -11.38 6.10
C ILE A 147 -2.23 -10.23 5.74
N ARG A 148 -1.61 -9.62 6.75
CA ARG A 148 -0.66 -8.53 6.55
C ARG A 148 0.72 -9.09 6.25
N VAL A 149 1.23 -8.76 5.07
CA VAL A 149 2.55 -9.17 4.59
C VAL A 149 3.47 -7.96 4.56
N LYS A 150 4.53 -8.01 5.37
CA LYS A 150 5.60 -7.01 5.41
C LYS A 150 6.84 -7.61 4.74
N VAL A 151 7.35 -6.96 3.70
CA VAL A 151 8.59 -7.36 3.01
C VAL A 151 9.67 -6.35 3.32
N LEU A 152 10.80 -6.86 3.82
CA LEU A 152 11.96 -6.10 4.20
C LEU A 152 13.20 -6.54 3.44
N THR A 153 14.10 -5.60 3.20
CA THR A 153 15.33 -5.83 2.43
C THR A 153 16.53 -5.27 3.16
N LEU A 154 17.64 -6.00 3.09
CA LEU A 154 18.95 -5.61 3.59
C LEU A 154 19.91 -5.41 2.41
N GLY A 155 20.75 -4.37 2.45
CA GLY A 155 21.64 -3.96 1.36
C GLY A 155 21.06 -2.84 0.50
N ASP A 156 21.71 -2.43 -0.59
CA ASP A 156 21.22 -1.32 -1.41
C ASP A 156 20.29 -1.79 -2.55
N SER A 157 19.70 -0.85 -3.30
CA SER A 157 18.81 -1.16 -4.42
C SER A 157 19.48 -1.99 -5.53
N GLN A 158 20.81 -1.94 -5.65
CA GLN A 158 21.58 -2.71 -6.63
C GLN A 158 22.27 -3.94 -6.03
N SER A 159 22.31 -4.07 -4.70
CA SER A 159 23.01 -5.13 -3.97
C SER A 159 22.13 -5.69 -2.86
N LEU A 160 21.13 -6.48 -3.25
CA LEU A 160 20.27 -7.17 -2.28
C LEU A 160 21.07 -8.24 -1.53
N VAL A 161 21.26 -8.04 -0.23
CA VAL A 161 22.00 -8.97 0.65
C VAL A 161 21.06 -10.03 1.21
N ALA A 162 19.91 -9.59 1.74
CA ALA A 162 18.90 -10.46 2.31
C ALA A 162 17.49 -9.91 2.09
N LEU A 163 16.54 -10.82 1.93
CA LEU A 163 15.12 -10.56 1.88
C LEU A 163 14.47 -11.19 3.11
N ARG A 164 13.71 -10.41 3.87
CA ARG A 164 12.90 -10.92 4.98
C ARG A 164 11.43 -10.66 4.69
N VAL A 165 10.62 -11.69 4.81
CA VAL A 165 9.17 -11.61 4.69
C VAL A 165 8.57 -11.95 6.03
N GLU A 166 7.72 -11.07 6.54
CA GLU A 166 6.99 -11.24 7.79
C GLU A 166 5.50 -11.28 7.47
N VAL A 167 4.81 -12.19 8.13
CA VAL A 167 3.39 -12.47 7.90
C VAL A 167 2.71 -12.44 9.25
N THR A 168 1.71 -11.57 9.36
CA THR A 168 0.95 -11.35 10.59
C THR A 168 -0.55 -11.34 10.31
N SER A 169 -1.33 -11.83 11.26
CA SER A 169 -2.79 -11.80 11.22
C SER A 169 -3.34 -10.71 12.16
N GLU A 170 -4.54 -10.23 11.85
CA GLU A 170 -5.35 -9.42 12.78
C GLU A 170 -6.31 -10.29 13.61
N CYS A 171 -6.69 -11.47 13.12
CA CYS A 171 -7.52 -12.43 13.85
C CYS A 171 -6.74 -13.13 14.97
N ASP A 172 -5.44 -13.36 14.78
CA ASP A 172 -4.54 -13.94 15.79
C ASP A 172 -3.29 -13.06 15.97
N LEU A 173 -3.17 -12.45 17.15
CA LEU A 173 -2.03 -11.60 17.52
C LEU A 173 -0.73 -12.38 17.70
N PHE A 174 -0.81 -13.67 18.06
CA PHE A 174 0.36 -14.53 18.23
C PHE A 174 0.87 -15.09 16.90
N PHE A 175 0.07 -14.96 15.83
CA PHE A 175 0.46 -15.35 14.50
C PHE A 175 1.50 -14.39 13.93
N HIS A 176 2.77 -14.79 14.05
CA HIS A 176 3.90 -14.11 13.44
C HIS A 176 4.84 -15.15 12.81
N GLN A 177 4.85 -15.18 11.48
CA GLN A 177 5.63 -16.10 10.68
C GLN A 177 6.68 -15.31 9.89
N THR A 178 7.89 -15.86 9.80
CA THR A 178 9.00 -15.20 9.12
C THR A 178 9.69 -16.12 8.13
N CYS A 179 10.12 -15.54 7.01
CA CYS A 179 10.95 -16.17 6.01
C CYS A 179 12.14 -15.24 5.73
N VAL A 180 13.36 -15.75 5.91
CA VAL A 180 14.59 -15.00 5.60
C VAL A 180 15.32 -15.73 4.48
N ILE A 181 15.55 -15.02 3.37
CA ILE A 181 16.19 -15.53 2.18
C ILE A 181 17.44 -14.68 1.91
N ASN A 182 18.61 -15.30 2.06
CA ASN A 182 19.90 -14.73 1.65
C ASN A 182 20.26 -15.25 0.25
N HIS A 183 21.35 -14.74 -0.34
CA HIS A 183 21.80 -15.19 -1.66
C HIS A 183 21.95 -16.72 -1.80
N VAL A 184 22.49 -17.40 -0.79
CA VAL A 184 22.61 -18.87 -0.80
C VAL A 184 21.24 -19.56 -0.71
N GLY A 185 20.32 -19.01 0.09
CA GLY A 185 18.94 -19.50 0.18
C GLY A 185 18.19 -19.32 -1.14
N PHE A 186 18.42 -18.20 -1.83
CA PHE A 186 17.85 -17.93 -3.13
C PHE A 186 18.35 -18.90 -4.20
N LEU A 187 19.65 -19.22 -4.24
CA LEU A 187 20.18 -20.21 -5.19
C LEU A 187 19.50 -21.58 -5.04
N ARG A 188 19.29 -22.01 -3.79
CA ARG A 188 18.54 -23.25 -3.50
C ARG A 188 17.09 -23.13 -3.95
N LEU A 189 16.42 -22.01 -3.64
CA LEU A 189 15.04 -21.78 -4.07
C LEU A 189 14.90 -21.80 -5.59
N ARG A 190 15.87 -21.17 -6.29
CA ARG A 190 15.96 -21.11 -7.74
C ARG A 190 16.10 -22.50 -8.36
N GLU A 191 16.94 -23.35 -7.78
CA GLU A 191 17.12 -24.74 -8.23
C GLU A 191 15.88 -25.61 -7.93
N HIS A 192 15.27 -25.47 -6.74
CA HIS A 192 14.13 -26.30 -6.33
C HIS A 192 12.84 -25.94 -7.08
N GLN A 193 12.69 -24.70 -7.53
CA GLN A 193 11.46 -24.20 -8.15
C GLN A 193 11.68 -23.70 -9.58
N SER A 194 12.84 -23.99 -10.17
CA SER A 194 13.22 -23.63 -11.54
C SER A 194 13.00 -22.15 -11.88
N LEU A 195 13.37 -21.26 -10.95
CA LEU A 195 13.24 -19.82 -11.16
C LEU A 195 14.29 -19.35 -12.18
N VAL A 196 13.90 -18.47 -13.10
CA VAL A 196 14.78 -17.98 -14.18
C VAL A 196 15.40 -16.61 -13.85
N CYS A 197 14.91 -15.93 -12.82
CA CYS A 197 15.35 -14.59 -12.45
C CYS A 197 16.58 -14.58 -11.52
N ASP A 198 17.24 -13.43 -11.46
CA ASP A 198 18.28 -13.13 -10.47
C ASP A 198 17.68 -12.67 -9.14
N PHE A 199 18.51 -12.55 -8.09
CA PHE A 199 18.01 -12.29 -6.73
C PHE A 199 17.33 -10.92 -6.59
N ALA A 200 17.85 -9.88 -7.27
CA ALA A 200 17.23 -8.56 -7.28
C ALA A 200 15.90 -8.54 -8.05
N ASP A 201 15.85 -9.26 -9.19
CA ASP A 201 14.63 -9.40 -10.00
C ASP A 201 13.57 -10.27 -9.32
N PHE A 202 14.01 -11.23 -8.50
CA PHE A 202 13.14 -12.05 -7.68
C PHE A 202 12.32 -11.20 -6.71
N LEU A 203 12.93 -10.25 -6.01
CA LEU A 203 12.19 -9.31 -5.15
C LEU A 203 11.10 -8.57 -5.93
N MET A 204 11.46 -7.99 -7.08
CA MET A 204 10.51 -7.24 -7.90
C MET A 204 9.36 -8.12 -8.41
N THR A 205 9.66 -9.37 -8.77
CA THR A 205 8.67 -10.36 -9.22
C THR A 205 7.76 -10.78 -8.06
N PHE A 206 8.33 -11.01 -6.87
CA PHE A 206 7.61 -11.35 -5.65
C PHE A 206 6.62 -10.25 -5.26
N LEU A 207 7.06 -8.98 -5.25
CA LEU A 207 6.17 -7.83 -4.98
C LEU A 207 5.05 -7.70 -6.01
N LYS A 208 5.32 -8.00 -7.29
CA LYS A 208 4.29 -8.03 -8.33
C LYS A 208 3.27 -9.14 -8.06
N MET A 209 3.70 -10.33 -7.67
CA MET A 209 2.79 -11.44 -7.34
C MET A 209 1.88 -11.11 -6.15
N LEU A 210 2.42 -10.55 -5.06
CA LEU A 210 1.62 -10.08 -3.92
C LEU A 210 0.53 -9.10 -4.37
N ASN A 211 0.88 -8.13 -5.21
CA ASN A 211 -0.09 -7.16 -5.73
C ASN A 211 -1.13 -7.77 -6.70
N ARG A 212 -0.79 -8.85 -7.42
CA ARG A 212 -1.75 -9.56 -8.27
C ARG A 212 -2.79 -10.31 -7.45
N CYS A 213 -2.41 -10.89 -6.32
CA CYS A 213 -3.36 -11.52 -5.39
C CYS A 213 -4.41 -10.53 -4.87
N ILE A 214 -4.03 -9.26 -4.67
CA ILE A 214 -4.97 -8.20 -4.27
C ILE A 214 -5.88 -7.81 -5.45
N LYS A 215 -5.31 -7.60 -6.65
CA LYS A 215 -6.05 -7.08 -7.81
C LYS A 215 -6.99 -8.11 -8.44
N GLU A 216 -6.59 -9.37 -8.47
CA GLU A 216 -7.25 -10.45 -9.21
C GLU A 216 -7.37 -11.72 -8.34
N PRO A 217 -8.12 -11.70 -7.21
CA PRO A 217 -8.16 -12.80 -6.26
C PRO A 217 -8.80 -14.09 -6.81
N GLN A 218 -9.54 -14.01 -7.93
CA GLN A 218 -10.12 -15.19 -8.62
C GLN A 218 -9.08 -15.95 -9.44
N ARG A 219 -8.02 -15.26 -9.87
CA ARG A 219 -6.96 -15.80 -10.74
C ARG A 219 -5.68 -16.06 -9.97
N PHE A 220 -5.29 -15.17 -9.07
CA PHE A 220 -4.08 -15.29 -8.25
C PHE A 220 -4.47 -15.43 -6.79
N LEU A 221 -4.24 -16.63 -6.25
CA LEU A 221 -4.53 -16.95 -4.87
C LEU A 221 -3.22 -17.08 -4.10
N MET A 222 -3.23 -16.57 -2.87
CA MET A 222 -2.18 -16.85 -1.90
C MET A 222 -2.74 -17.87 -0.91
N VAL A 223 -2.08 -19.02 -0.77
CA VAL A 223 -2.46 -20.08 0.16
C VAL A 223 -1.38 -20.18 1.22
N PHE A 224 -1.74 -20.16 2.49
CA PHE A 224 -0.80 -20.30 3.59
C PHE A 224 -1.12 -21.57 4.38
N ILE A 225 -0.21 -22.53 4.32
CA ILE A 225 -0.33 -23.84 4.95
C ILE A 225 0.45 -23.82 6.25
N VAL A 226 -0.26 -23.91 7.38
CA VAL A 226 0.32 -23.92 8.72
C VAL A 226 0.56 -25.36 9.16
N GLY A 227 1.82 -25.73 9.39
CA GLY A 227 2.19 -27.04 9.92
C GLY A 227 2.21 -27.07 11.46
N ALA A 228 2.02 -28.26 12.03
CA ALA A 228 2.01 -28.47 13.48
C ALA A 228 3.36 -28.15 14.16
N ASP A 229 4.48 -28.36 13.46
CA ASP A 229 5.84 -28.12 13.98
C ASP A 229 6.27 -26.65 13.94
N GLY A 230 5.34 -25.72 13.71
CA GLY A 230 5.63 -24.29 13.48
C GLY A 230 6.30 -24.00 12.13
N ALA A 231 6.54 -25.03 11.31
CA ALA A 231 6.93 -24.89 9.93
C ALA A 231 5.69 -24.65 9.06
N SER A 232 5.69 -23.54 8.33
CA SER A 232 4.59 -23.15 7.47
C SER A 232 5.09 -22.98 6.04
N LYS A 233 4.17 -22.98 5.07
CA LYS A 233 4.48 -22.73 3.67
C LYS A 233 3.51 -21.72 3.10
N MET A 234 4.02 -20.75 2.37
CA MET A 234 3.21 -19.83 1.58
C MET A 234 3.31 -20.24 0.12
N GLU A 235 2.18 -20.43 -0.53
CA GLU A 235 2.11 -20.84 -1.93
C GLU A 235 1.31 -19.83 -2.74
N PHE A 236 1.85 -19.44 -3.89
CA PHE A 236 1.12 -18.67 -4.89
C PHE A 236 0.51 -19.64 -5.88
N VAL A 237 -0.81 -19.63 -5.98
CA VAL A 237 -1.56 -20.49 -6.88
C VAL A 237 -2.20 -19.63 -7.96
N GLU A 238 -1.91 -19.94 -9.23
CA GLU A 238 -2.62 -19.37 -10.36
C GLU A 238 -3.73 -20.31 -10.80
N ASN A 239 -4.94 -19.77 -10.90
CA ASN A 239 -6.10 -20.44 -11.44
C ASN A 239 -6.19 -20.19 -12.95
N LEU A 240 -5.97 -21.24 -13.73
CA LEU A 240 -6.12 -21.22 -15.19
C LEU A 240 -7.52 -21.68 -15.64
N GLU A 241 -8.53 -21.65 -14.77
CA GLU A 241 -9.92 -22.10 -14.96
C GLU A 241 -10.09 -23.62 -15.07
N TYR A 242 -9.22 -24.30 -15.81
CA TYR A 242 -9.22 -25.77 -15.96
C TYR A 242 -8.21 -26.47 -15.04
N LYS A 243 -7.29 -25.72 -14.42
CA LYS A 243 -6.25 -26.24 -13.53
C LYS A 243 -5.71 -25.16 -12.60
N LEU A 244 -5.45 -25.52 -11.35
CA LEU A 244 -4.67 -24.72 -10.41
C LEU A 244 -3.19 -25.09 -10.53
N ILE A 245 -2.31 -24.10 -10.66
CA ILE A 245 -0.87 -24.29 -10.75
C ILE A 245 -0.19 -23.53 -9.61
N ASN A 246 0.67 -24.22 -8.86
CA ASN A 246 1.55 -23.57 -7.89
C ASN A 246 2.72 -22.89 -8.64
N VAL A 247 2.81 -21.57 -8.50
CA VAL A 247 3.78 -20.71 -9.18
C VAL A 247 5.03 -20.50 -8.33
N LEU A 248 4.88 -20.36 -7.01
CA LEU A 248 5.98 -20.13 -6.08
C LEU A 248 5.58 -20.66 -4.70
N SER A 249 6.50 -21.36 -4.04
CA SER A 249 6.35 -21.82 -2.66
C SER A 249 7.47 -21.25 -1.79
N LEU A 250 7.15 -20.64 -0.66
CA LEU A 250 8.14 -20.11 0.28
C LEU A 250 8.01 -20.79 1.64
N PRO A 251 9.11 -21.30 2.21
CA PRO A 251 9.09 -21.87 3.55
C PRO A 251 9.09 -20.76 4.61
N PHE A 252 8.12 -20.81 5.50
CA PHE A 252 7.99 -19.92 6.65
C PHE A 252 8.25 -20.68 7.95
N ARG A 253 8.69 -19.96 8.97
CA ARG A 253 8.83 -20.47 10.33
C ARG A 253 8.18 -19.53 11.32
N ALA A 254 7.49 -20.11 12.29
CA ALA A 254 6.95 -19.39 13.43
C ALA A 254 8.10 -18.70 14.18
N SER A 255 7.90 -17.43 14.52
CA SER A 255 8.88 -16.69 15.32
C SER A 255 8.87 -17.14 16.78
N THR A 256 9.97 -16.86 17.47
CA THR A 256 10.10 -17.16 18.90
C THR A 256 9.17 -16.27 19.72
N GLU A 257 8.73 -16.75 20.88
CA GLU A 257 7.83 -16.00 21.76
C GLU A 257 8.36 -14.61 22.15
N VAL A 258 9.69 -14.46 22.27
CA VAL A 258 10.32 -13.17 22.59
C VAL A 258 10.03 -12.16 21.49
N VAL A 259 10.29 -12.54 20.23
CA VAL A 259 10.03 -11.69 19.06
C VAL A 259 8.54 -11.41 18.92
N VAL A 260 7.68 -12.42 19.14
CA VAL A 260 6.22 -12.26 19.10
C VAL A 260 5.76 -11.21 20.13
N LYS A 261 6.26 -11.28 21.37
CA LYS A 261 5.91 -10.33 22.44
C LYS A 261 6.37 -8.90 22.11
N GLU A 262 7.57 -8.73 21.56
CA GLU A 262 8.07 -7.44 21.11
C GLU A 262 7.20 -6.87 19.98
N GLN A 263 6.87 -7.69 18.98
CA GLN A 263 6.00 -7.31 17.87
C GLN A 263 4.59 -6.93 18.32
N ILE A 264 3.98 -7.70 19.22
CA ILE A 264 2.66 -7.38 19.79
C ILE A 264 2.73 -6.07 20.58
N SER A 265 3.76 -5.88 21.40
CA SER A 265 3.95 -4.66 22.21
C SER A 265 4.10 -3.42 21.33
N TYR A 266 4.87 -3.53 20.25
CA TYR A 266 5.02 -2.49 19.25
C TYR A 266 3.69 -2.19 18.54
N ARG A 267 3.02 -3.21 17.98
CA ARG A 267 1.73 -3.07 17.29
C ARG A 267 0.68 -2.40 18.18
N TYR A 268 0.60 -2.83 19.44
CA TYR A 268 -0.32 -2.24 20.43
C TYR A 268 -0.01 -0.75 20.66
N SER A 269 1.27 -0.41 20.85
CA SER A 269 1.71 0.97 21.09
C SER A 269 1.45 1.87 19.88
N ALA A 270 1.76 1.39 18.68
CA ALA A 270 1.53 2.10 17.42
C ALA A 270 0.02 2.32 17.18
N LEU A 271 -0.81 1.30 17.37
CA LEU A 271 -2.27 1.42 17.25
C LEU A 271 -2.85 2.38 18.28
N ARG A 272 -2.41 2.30 19.55
CA ARG A 272 -2.86 3.20 20.62
C ARG A 272 -2.52 4.67 20.29
N ALA A 273 -1.30 4.94 19.82
CA ALA A 273 -0.89 6.28 19.42
C ALA A 273 -1.69 6.79 18.23
N ARG A 274 -1.92 5.95 17.21
CA ARG A 274 -2.76 6.30 16.05
C ARG A 274 -4.21 6.61 16.45
N LEU A 275 -4.79 5.83 17.37
CA LEU A 275 -6.12 6.09 17.91
C LEU A 275 -6.18 7.40 18.69
N ALA A 276 -5.13 7.75 19.45
CA ALA A 276 -5.06 9.03 20.16
C ALA A 276 -5.06 10.23 19.21
N ILE A 277 -4.32 10.16 18.09
CA ILE A 277 -4.34 11.18 17.04
C ILE A 277 -5.75 11.30 16.44
N LEU A 278 -6.33 10.18 15.99
CA LEU A 278 -7.64 10.18 15.31
C LEU A 278 -8.77 10.67 16.24
N THR A 279 -8.79 10.24 17.50
CA THR A 279 -9.79 10.69 18.46
C THR A 279 -9.66 12.18 18.79
N THR A 280 -8.45 12.72 18.79
CA THR A 280 -8.22 14.16 18.97
C THR A 280 -8.72 14.94 17.76
N GLN A 281 -8.38 14.50 16.56
CA GLN A 281 -8.87 15.10 15.30
C GLN A 281 -10.40 15.08 15.23
N LEU A 282 -11.05 13.96 15.57
CA LEU A 282 -12.51 13.85 15.60
C LEU A 282 -13.16 14.79 16.63
N LYS A 283 -12.53 15.02 17.78
CA LYS A 283 -13.04 15.98 18.78
C LYS A 283 -12.96 17.41 18.24
N THR A 284 -11.82 17.78 17.65
CA THR A 284 -11.64 19.12 17.07
C THR A 284 -12.62 19.38 15.93
N THR A 285 -12.83 18.42 15.02
CA THR A 285 -13.80 18.56 13.92
C THR A 285 -15.23 18.65 14.45
N ASN A 286 -15.60 17.83 15.43
CA ASN A 286 -16.93 17.88 16.05
C ASN A 286 -17.19 19.25 16.72
N ILE A 287 -16.21 19.79 17.45
CA ILE A 287 -16.31 21.14 18.05
C ILE A 287 -16.46 22.22 16.98
N ALA A 288 -15.71 22.13 15.87
CA ALA A 288 -15.82 23.07 14.76
C ALA A 288 -17.21 23.03 14.09
N CYS A 289 -17.75 21.84 13.86
CA CYS A 289 -19.09 21.67 13.30
C CYS A 289 -20.19 22.21 14.23
N ASN A 290 -20.09 21.99 15.55
CA ASN A 290 -21.08 22.49 16.52
C ASN A 290 -21.04 24.02 16.70
N LYS A 291 -19.97 24.70 16.30
CA LYS A 291 -19.88 26.17 16.30
C LYS A 291 -20.52 26.83 15.07
N LEU A 292 -20.85 26.05 14.04
CA LEU A 292 -21.47 26.52 12.80
C LEU A 292 -23.00 26.43 12.82
N HIS A 293 -23.58 25.86 13.88
CA HIS A 293 -25.02 25.81 14.17
C HIS A 293 -25.36 26.71 15.35
#